data_AF-A0A9E4A8C3-F1
#
_entry.id   AF-A0A9E4A8C3-F1
#
_cell.length_a   1.000
_cell.length_b   1.000
_cell.length_c   1.000
_cell.angle_alpha   90.00
_cell.angle_beta   90.00
_cell.angle_gamma   90.00
#
_symmetry.space_group_name_H-M   'P 1'
#
loop_
_entity.id
_entity.type
_entity.pdbx_description
1 polymer ?
#
loop_
_entity_poly.entity_id
_entity_poly.type
_entity_poly.pdbx_seq_one_letter_code
_entity_poly.pdbx_strand_id
1 'polypeptide(L)'
;MSNSVKLTGRKLESFLKNLSVLVDTLPSQETKSRLDHELEALVKFLEEFRVRLRSLPTEEDADGVTTTIETIKDYVRVAESDPVMSRVLGLSMDERILRKSPRNSLTEQDRKEALAMAEELKILSSEDIKRKFADKRKYNISMLKQIGGELGLNFPSKSTRLSIIEKIIKKTVNLRGYNYLRHGHDESGGGYVSEAEGEL
;
A
#
# COMPACT_ATOMS: atom_id res chain seq x y z
N MET A 1 -14.81 40.02 -74.75
CA MET A 1 -15.88 39.46 -75.61
C MET A 1 -16.74 38.54 -74.74
N SER A 2 -17.95 38.97 -74.39
CA SER A 2 -18.83 38.24 -73.48
C SER A 2 -19.71 37.27 -74.28
N ASN A 3 -19.47 35.97 -74.13
CA ASN A 3 -20.26 34.93 -74.78
C ASN A 3 -21.63 34.85 -74.10
N SER A 4 -22.67 35.40 -74.75
CA SER A 4 -24.05 35.21 -74.30
C SER A 4 -24.46 33.77 -74.60
N VAL A 5 -24.42 32.93 -73.56
CA VAL A 5 -24.94 31.56 -73.64
C VAL A 5 -26.45 31.65 -73.85
N LYS A 6 -26.91 31.41 -75.08
CA LYS A 6 -28.34 31.37 -75.40
C LYS A 6 -29.00 30.25 -74.59
N LEU A 7 -29.84 30.62 -73.61
CA LEU A 7 -30.65 29.68 -72.85
C LEU A 7 -31.67 29.04 -73.80
N THR A 8 -31.44 27.79 -74.16
CA THR A 8 -32.43 26.95 -74.87
C THR A 8 -33.53 26.54 -73.90
N GLY A 9 -34.80 26.53 -74.33
CA GLY A 9 -35.96 26.20 -73.48
C GLY A 9 -35.82 24.90 -72.67
N ARG A 10 -35.16 23.87 -73.23
CA ARG A 10 -34.87 22.61 -72.52
C ARG A 10 -33.94 22.77 -71.31
N LYS A 11 -32.98 23.71 -71.35
CA LYS A 11 -32.10 24.02 -70.21
C LYS A 11 -32.87 24.73 -69.10
N LEU A 12 -33.81 25.61 -69.50
CA LEU A 12 -34.71 26.28 -68.57
C LEU A 12 -35.63 25.27 -67.87
N GLU A 13 -36.23 24.33 -68.61
CA GLU A 13 -37.06 23.25 -68.02
C GLU A 13 -36.26 22.37 -67.06
N SER A 14 -35.04 21.95 -67.42
CA SER A 14 -34.20 21.16 -66.52
C SER A 14 -33.83 21.94 -65.25
N PHE A 15 -33.59 23.24 -65.37
CA PHE A 15 -33.31 24.11 -64.23
C PHE A 15 -34.53 24.26 -63.32
N LEU A 16 -35.72 24.49 -63.88
CA LEU A 16 -36.97 24.61 -63.12
C LEU A 16 -37.36 23.30 -62.45
N LYS A 17 -37.13 22.15 -63.09
CA LYS A 17 -37.34 20.83 -62.50
C LYS A 17 -36.38 20.57 -61.33
N ASN A 18 -35.12 20.96 -61.47
CA ASN A 18 -34.16 20.84 -60.38
C ASN A 18 -34.51 21.80 -59.23
N LEU A 19 -35.01 23.00 -59.54
CA LEU A 19 -35.48 23.96 -58.54
C LEU A 19 -36.71 23.44 -57.79
N SER A 20 -37.66 22.79 -58.48
CA SER A 20 -38.85 22.23 -57.83
C SER A 20 -38.48 21.09 -56.88
N VAL A 21 -37.59 20.19 -57.32
CA VAL A 21 -37.07 19.11 -56.45
C VAL A 21 -36.35 19.70 -55.24
N LEU A 22 -35.58 20.77 -55.42
CA LEU A 22 -34.84 21.41 -54.33
C LEU A 22 -35.79 22.07 -53.32
N VAL A 23 -36.86 22.71 -53.79
CA VAL A 23 -37.92 23.27 -52.94
C VAL A 23 -38.69 22.17 -52.20
N ASP A 24 -38.98 21.05 -52.85
CA ASP A 24 -39.66 19.90 -52.22
C ASP A 24 -38.78 19.19 -51.17
N THR A 25 -37.45 19.31 -51.26
CA THR A 25 -36.51 18.77 -50.26
C THR A 25 -36.24 19.71 -49.08
N LEU A 26 -36.76 20.94 -49.10
CA LEU A 26 -36.59 21.84 -47.96
C LEU A 26 -37.37 21.29 -46.76
N PRO A 27 -36.74 21.17 -45.57
CA PRO A 27 -37.46 20.76 -44.38
C PRO A 27 -38.58 21.76 -44.10
N SER A 28 -39.76 21.24 -43.74
CA SER A 28 -40.88 22.10 -43.36
C SER A 28 -40.50 22.96 -42.14
N GLN A 29 -41.14 24.11 -41.99
CA GLN A 29 -40.92 24.97 -40.83
C GLN A 29 -41.15 24.24 -39.50
N GLU A 30 -42.12 23.33 -39.47
CA GLU A 30 -42.40 22.44 -38.34
C GLU A 30 -41.23 21.50 -38.04
N THR A 31 -40.62 20.92 -39.07
CA THR A 31 -39.44 20.05 -38.93
C THR A 31 -38.24 20.83 -38.38
N LYS A 32 -38.06 22.06 -38.86
CA LYS A 32 -37.02 22.98 -38.37
C LYS A 32 -37.23 23.32 -36.89
N SER A 33 -38.43 23.75 -36.51
CA SER A 33 -38.75 24.09 -35.12
C SER A 33 -38.61 22.90 -34.19
N ARG A 34 -39.00 21.70 -34.63
CA ARG A 34 -38.81 20.46 -33.86
C ARG A 34 -37.33 20.15 -33.62
N LEU A 35 -36.51 20.21 -34.67
CA LEU A 35 -35.07 20.00 -34.56
C LEU A 35 -34.40 21.02 -33.64
N ASP A 36 -34.80 22.29 -33.74
CA ASP A 36 -34.30 23.36 -32.87
C ASP A 36 -34.64 23.08 -31.40
N HIS A 37 -35.86 22.62 -31.13
CA HIS A 37 -36.28 22.27 -29.78
C HIS A 37 -35.56 21.03 -29.22
N GLU A 38 -35.34 20.01 -30.07
CA GLU A 38 -34.57 18.82 -29.71
C GLU A 38 -33.09 19.18 -29.42
N LEU A 39 -32.50 20.09 -30.19
CA LEU A 39 -31.16 20.61 -29.94
C LEU A 39 -31.09 21.43 -28.64
N GLU A 40 -32.07 22.28 -28.38
CA GLU A 40 -32.11 23.06 -27.14
C GLU A 40 -32.25 22.16 -25.90
N ALA A 41 -33.06 21.09 -26.00
CA ALA A 41 -33.17 20.09 -24.95
C ALA A 41 -31.83 19.34 -24.71
N LEU A 42 -31.11 19.02 -25.79
CA LEU A 42 -29.78 18.42 -25.70
C LEU A 42 -28.78 19.35 -25.00
N VAL A 43 -28.80 20.65 -25.33
CA VAL A 43 -27.94 21.66 -24.71
C VAL A 43 -28.22 21.74 -23.20
N LYS A 44 -29.49 21.84 -22.80
CA LYS A 44 -29.88 21.86 -21.37
C LYS A 44 -29.43 20.61 -20.64
N PHE A 45 -29.60 19.43 -21.24
CA PHE A 45 -29.13 18.18 -20.66
C PHE A 45 -27.62 18.19 -20.44
N LEU A 46 -26.83 18.65 -21.42
CA LEU A 46 -25.38 18.73 -21.31
C LEU A 46 -24.92 19.74 -20.25
N GLU A 47 -25.64 20.86 -20.09
CA GLU A 47 -25.39 21.83 -19.03
C GLU A 47 -25.67 21.24 -17.65
N GLU A 48 -26.82 20.57 -17.46
CA GLU A 48 -27.13 19.88 -16.21
C GLU A 48 -26.11 18.79 -15.88
N PHE A 49 -25.69 18.02 -16.89
CA PHE A 49 -24.68 16.98 -16.72
C PHE A 49 -23.34 17.57 -16.28
N ARG A 50 -22.92 18.70 -16.88
CA ARG A 50 -21.72 19.43 -16.50
C ARG A 50 -21.79 19.95 -15.06
N VAL A 51 -22.94 20.46 -14.63
CA VAL A 51 -23.16 20.92 -13.25
C VAL A 51 -23.04 19.74 -12.28
N ARG A 52 -23.66 18.60 -12.60
CA ARG A 52 -23.57 17.39 -11.77
C ARG A 52 -22.14 16.85 -11.68
N LEU A 53 -21.41 16.82 -12.79
CA LEU A 53 -20.00 16.43 -12.81
C LEU A 53 -19.14 17.33 -11.91
N ARG A 54 -19.39 18.64 -11.90
CA ARG A 54 -18.68 19.59 -11.02
C ARG A 54 -19.06 19.47 -9.55
N SER A 55 -20.23 18.91 -9.24
CA SER A 55 -20.65 18.64 -7.87
C SER A 55 -20.14 17.31 -7.32
N LEU A 56 -19.51 16.48 -8.17
CA LEU A 56 -18.88 15.27 -7.68
C LEU A 56 -17.61 15.65 -6.89
N PRO A 57 -17.46 15.15 -5.66
CA PRO A 57 -16.24 15.35 -4.89
C PRO A 57 -15.07 14.75 -5.67
N THR A 58 -13.92 15.42 -5.61
CA THR A 58 -12.69 14.91 -6.20
C THR A 58 -12.08 13.82 -5.31
N GLU A 59 -11.14 13.05 -5.87
CA GLU A 59 -10.35 12.08 -5.10
C GLU A 59 -9.56 12.79 -3.97
N GLU A 60 -9.15 14.03 -4.21
CA GLU A 60 -8.50 14.92 -3.23
C GLU A 60 -9.47 15.30 -2.08
N ASP A 61 -10.75 15.54 -2.37
CA ASP A 61 -11.77 15.78 -1.35
C ASP A 61 -11.99 14.52 -0.49
N ALA A 62 -11.95 13.33 -1.11
CA ALA A 62 -12.05 12.06 -0.41
C ALA A 62 -10.82 11.79 0.47
N ASP A 63 -9.61 12.15 0.03
CA ASP A 63 -8.39 12.07 0.82
C ASP A 63 -8.42 13.01 2.03
N GLY A 64 -8.95 14.23 1.87
CA GLY A 64 -9.17 15.14 2.99
C GLY A 64 -10.16 14.57 4.03
N VAL A 65 -11.25 13.96 3.57
CA VAL A 65 -12.25 13.32 4.45
C VAL A 65 -11.68 12.08 5.14
N THR A 66 -10.94 11.23 4.44
CA THR A 66 -10.31 10.04 5.05
C THR A 66 -9.27 10.43 6.08
N THR A 67 -8.43 11.43 5.81
CA THR A 67 -7.47 11.98 6.78
C THR A 67 -8.18 12.57 8.00
N THR A 68 -9.31 13.26 7.80
CA THR A 68 -10.14 13.79 8.88
C THR A 68 -10.78 12.67 9.71
N ILE A 69 -11.21 11.58 9.07
CA ILE A 69 -11.74 10.40 9.76
C ILE A 69 -10.64 9.71 10.58
N GLU A 70 -9.41 9.60 10.05
CA GLU A 70 -8.28 9.01 10.77
C GLU A 70 -7.88 9.83 11.99
N THR A 71 -7.80 11.16 11.86
CA THR A 71 -7.53 12.06 12.98
C THR A 71 -8.61 12.01 14.06
N ILE A 72 -9.89 11.91 13.68
CA ILE A 72 -10.99 11.71 14.65
C ILE A 72 -10.85 10.35 15.34
N LYS A 73 -10.53 9.27 14.61
CA LYS A 73 -10.31 7.93 15.20
C LYS A 73 -9.16 7.94 16.21
N ASP A 74 -8.06 8.62 15.89
CA ASP A 74 -6.92 8.73 16.80
C ASP A 74 -7.26 9.58 18.02
N TYR A 75 -8.03 10.67 17.86
CA TYR A 75 -8.54 11.45 18.99
C TYR A 75 -9.44 10.63 19.91
N VAL A 76 -10.33 9.81 19.34
CA VAL A 76 -11.19 8.89 20.11
C VAL A 76 -10.36 7.83 20.83
N ARG A 77 -9.33 7.25 20.21
CA ARG A 77 -8.42 6.30 20.89
C ARG A 77 -7.67 6.93 22.06
N VAL A 78 -7.20 8.17 21.89
CA VAL A 78 -6.56 8.93 22.97
C VAL A 78 -7.57 9.20 24.09
N ALA A 79 -8.78 9.63 23.75
CA ALA A 79 -9.85 9.86 24.71
C ALA A 79 -10.28 8.58 25.45
N GLU A 80 -10.31 7.43 24.79
CA GLU A 80 -10.57 6.12 25.40
C GLU A 80 -9.45 5.70 26.38
N SER A 81 -8.22 6.15 26.13
CA SER A 81 -7.06 5.87 27.00
C SER A 81 -6.95 6.81 28.20
N ASP A 82 -7.56 8.00 28.13
CA ASP A 82 -7.59 8.98 29.21
C ASP A 82 -8.88 8.82 30.07
N PRO A 83 -8.77 8.51 31.37
CA PRO A 83 -9.92 8.35 32.27
C PRO A 83 -10.80 9.59 32.43
N VAL A 84 -10.22 10.78 32.23
CA VAL A 84 -10.93 12.05 32.35
C VAL A 84 -11.67 12.36 31.04
N MET A 85 -11.01 12.21 29.89
CA MET A 85 -11.65 12.49 28.60
C MET A 85 -12.74 11.47 28.24
N SER A 86 -12.53 10.19 28.50
CA SER A 86 -13.54 9.14 28.25
C SER A 86 -14.86 9.41 28.98
N ARG A 87 -14.80 9.87 30.23
CA ARG A 87 -15.98 10.25 31.02
C ARG A 87 -16.69 11.49 30.49
N VAL A 88 -15.93 12.51 30.07
CA VAL A 88 -16.50 13.75 29.51
C VAL A 88 -17.18 13.48 28.17
N LEU A 89 -16.63 12.58 27.37
CA LEU A 89 -17.16 12.23 26.04
C LEU A 89 -18.21 11.10 26.07
N GLY A 90 -18.54 10.58 27.26
CA GLY A 90 -19.53 9.51 27.41
C GLY A 90 -19.12 8.18 26.78
N LEU A 91 -17.83 7.98 26.52
CA LEU A 91 -17.30 6.77 25.91
C LEU A 91 -17.19 5.68 26.98
N SER A 92 -17.79 4.52 26.72
CA SER A 92 -17.65 3.36 27.59
C SER A 92 -16.23 2.82 27.49
N MET A 93 -15.37 3.08 28.48
CA MET A 93 -14.04 2.47 28.56
C MET A 93 -14.18 0.94 28.46
N ASP A 94 -13.51 0.34 27.48
CA ASP A 94 -13.34 -1.10 27.45
C ASP A 94 -12.54 -1.50 28.71
N GLU A 95 -13.12 -2.29 29.62
CA GLU A 95 -12.50 -2.69 30.88
C GLU A 95 -11.12 -3.36 30.69
N ARG A 96 -10.84 -3.83 29.47
CA ARG A 96 -9.54 -4.37 29.05
C ARG A 96 -8.42 -3.33 29.02
N ILE A 97 -8.73 -2.05 28.88
CA ILE A 97 -7.77 -0.93 28.89
C ILE A 97 -7.43 -0.57 30.35
N LEU A 98 -8.44 -0.51 31.22
CA LEU A 98 -8.28 -0.25 32.66
C LEU A 98 -7.43 -1.31 33.39
N ARG A 99 -7.42 -2.56 32.90
CA ARG A 99 -6.64 -3.67 33.49
C ARG A 99 -5.22 -3.81 32.93
N LYS A 100 -4.83 -3.04 31.92
CA LYS A 100 -3.44 -3.05 31.42
C LYS A 100 -2.61 -2.12 32.28
N SER A 101 -1.97 -2.70 33.30
CA SER A 101 -0.76 -2.14 33.91
C SER A 101 0.16 -1.60 32.80
N PRO A 102 0.83 -0.45 32.99
CA PRO A 102 1.54 0.25 31.93
C PRO A 102 2.51 -0.73 31.26
N ARG A 103 2.16 -1.15 30.03
CA ARG A 103 3.15 -1.75 29.15
C ARG A 103 4.08 -0.60 28.84
N ASN A 104 5.30 -0.66 29.37
CA ASN A 104 6.43 0.12 28.87
C ASN A 104 6.30 0.15 27.34
N SER A 105 5.91 1.29 26.79
CA SER A 105 5.90 1.50 25.36
C SER A 105 7.31 1.21 24.88
N LEU A 106 7.45 0.15 24.09
CA LEU A 106 8.70 -0.25 23.47
C LEU A 106 9.24 0.97 22.72
N THR A 107 10.44 1.40 23.09
CA THR A 107 11.06 2.55 22.44
C THR A 107 11.70 2.07 21.15
N GLU A 108 11.68 2.88 20.08
CA GLU A 108 12.43 2.60 18.83
C GLU A 108 13.91 2.28 19.09
N GLN A 109 14.45 2.76 20.21
CA GLN A 109 15.79 2.47 20.69
C GLN A 109 15.99 1.01 21.09
N ASP A 110 15.01 0.39 21.77
CA ASP A 110 15.07 -1.02 22.21
C ASP A 110 15.13 -1.97 21.00
N ARG A 111 14.48 -1.58 19.89
CA ARG A 111 14.48 -2.34 18.64
C ARG A 111 15.85 -2.30 17.95
N LYS A 112 16.49 -1.12 17.91
CA LYS A 112 17.84 -0.97 17.36
C LYS A 112 18.88 -1.76 18.15
N GLU A 113 18.79 -1.74 19.48
CA GLU A 113 19.66 -2.53 20.35
C GLU A 113 19.42 -4.04 20.18
N ALA A 114 18.17 -4.48 20.02
CA ALA A 114 17.84 -5.88 19.76
C ALA A 114 18.40 -6.37 18.42
N LEU A 115 18.38 -5.52 17.38
CA LEU A 115 18.94 -5.83 16.07
C LEU A 115 20.47 -5.92 16.10
N ALA A 116 21.15 -4.95 16.73
CA ALA A 116 22.59 -4.99 16.91
C ALA A 116 23.03 -6.26 17.65
N MET A 117 22.28 -6.64 18.69
CA MET A 117 22.57 -7.89 19.41
C MET A 117 22.23 -9.14 18.61
N ALA A 118 21.18 -9.14 17.78
CA ALA A 118 20.90 -10.26 16.89
C ALA A 118 22.06 -10.53 15.90
N GLU A 119 22.72 -9.47 15.41
CA GLU A 119 23.91 -9.59 14.57
C GLU A 119 25.13 -10.12 15.36
N GLU A 120 25.39 -9.59 16.56
CA GLU A 120 26.47 -10.09 17.42
C GLU A 120 26.31 -11.59 17.76
N LEU A 121 25.07 -12.03 17.96
CA LEU A 121 24.76 -13.43 18.22
C LEU A 121 25.09 -14.33 17.04
N LYS A 122 25.24 -13.83 15.81
CA LYS A 122 25.66 -14.67 14.67
C LYS A 122 27.13 -15.07 14.75
N ILE A 123 27.94 -14.42 15.58
CA ILE A 123 29.38 -14.66 15.71
C ILE A 123 29.74 -15.44 16.99
N LEU A 124 28.99 -15.23 18.09
CA LEU A 124 29.30 -15.79 19.43
C LEU A 124 29.06 -17.30 19.59
N SER A 125 29.88 -18.04 20.33
CA SER A 125 29.61 -19.47 20.56
C SER A 125 28.31 -19.71 21.36
N SER A 126 27.71 -20.89 21.25
CA SER A 126 26.47 -21.22 22.00
C SER A 126 26.63 -21.12 23.52
N GLU A 127 27.84 -21.37 24.02
CA GLU A 127 28.23 -21.21 25.43
C GLU A 127 28.26 -19.72 25.83
N ASP A 128 28.82 -18.87 24.96
CA ASP A 128 28.94 -17.43 25.20
C ASP A 128 27.57 -16.73 25.18
N ILE A 129 26.67 -17.18 24.31
CA ILE A 129 25.28 -16.70 24.26
C ILE A 129 24.56 -17.00 25.58
N LYS A 130 24.74 -18.20 26.14
CA LYS A 130 24.16 -18.55 27.45
C LYS A 130 24.72 -17.67 28.56
N ARG A 131 26.04 -17.45 28.57
CA ARG A 131 26.70 -16.61 29.58
C ARG A 131 26.25 -15.15 29.48
N LYS A 132 26.13 -14.60 28.27
CA LYS A 132 25.69 -13.23 28.02
C LYS A 132 24.22 -13.03 28.44
N PHE A 133 23.34 -13.98 28.14
CA PHE A 133 21.93 -13.92 28.54
C PHE A 133 21.63 -14.40 29.96
N ALA A 134 22.62 -14.91 30.70
CA ALA A 134 22.49 -15.21 32.12
C ALA A 134 22.33 -13.94 32.97
N ASP A 135 22.84 -12.80 32.49
CA ASP A 135 22.74 -11.53 33.21
C ASP A 135 21.30 -10.98 33.16
N LYS A 136 20.58 -11.18 34.27
CA LYS A 136 19.18 -10.79 34.43
C LYS A 136 18.98 -9.27 34.45
N ARG A 137 20.04 -8.49 34.78
CA ARG A 137 19.94 -7.03 34.89
C ARG A 137 19.98 -6.35 33.52
N LYS A 138 20.78 -6.89 32.61
CA LYS A 138 20.94 -6.34 31.25
C LYS A 138 19.88 -6.85 30.28
N TYR A 139 19.46 -8.09 30.44
CA TYR A 139 18.54 -8.73 29.49
C TYR A 139 17.23 -9.08 30.16
N ASN A 140 16.20 -8.25 30.00
CA ASN A 140 14.85 -8.62 30.46
C ASN A 140 14.20 -9.63 29.49
N ILE A 141 13.18 -10.37 29.95
CA ILE A 141 12.39 -11.32 29.14
C ILE A 141 11.80 -10.62 27.90
N SER A 142 11.40 -9.35 28.02
CA SER A 142 10.93 -8.56 26.87
C SER A 142 12.01 -8.40 25.80
N MET A 143 13.23 -8.03 26.21
CA MET A 143 14.38 -7.86 25.32
C MET A 143 14.78 -9.18 24.65
N LEU A 144 14.76 -10.29 25.39
CA LEU A 144 15.02 -11.62 24.84
C LEU A 144 13.97 -12.02 23.78
N LYS A 145 12.70 -11.69 24.00
CA LYS A 145 11.64 -11.93 23.01
C LYS A 145 11.81 -11.06 21.77
N GLN A 146 12.28 -9.80 21.91
CA GLN A 146 12.58 -8.93 20.77
C GLN A 146 13.75 -9.46 19.95
N ILE A 147 14.87 -9.80 20.61
CA ILE A 147 16.04 -10.41 19.94
C ILE A 147 15.62 -11.66 19.17
N GLY A 148 14.82 -12.54 19.78
CA GLY A 148 14.34 -13.71 19.08
C GLY A 148 13.33 -13.38 17.97
N GLY A 149 12.52 -12.33 18.12
CA GLY A 149 11.64 -11.80 17.07
C GLY A 149 12.40 -11.35 15.83
N GLU A 150 13.52 -10.63 16.01
CA GLU A 150 14.43 -10.24 14.91
C GLU A 150 15.09 -11.47 14.25
N LEU A 151 15.27 -12.57 14.99
CA LEU A 151 15.70 -13.87 14.46
C LEU A 151 14.56 -14.71 13.84
N GLY A 152 13.34 -14.14 13.75
CA GLY A 152 12.15 -14.79 13.20
C GLY A 152 11.49 -15.82 14.12
N LEU A 153 11.64 -15.69 15.45
CA LEU A 153 11.05 -16.58 16.44
C LEU A 153 9.84 -15.94 17.12
N ASN A 154 8.73 -16.69 17.15
CA ASN A 154 7.55 -16.33 17.93
C ASN A 154 7.53 -17.09 19.26
N PHE A 155 7.44 -16.36 20.37
CA PHE A 155 7.37 -16.94 21.71
C PHE A 155 5.98 -16.81 22.31
N PRO A 156 5.38 -17.90 22.84
CA PRO A 156 4.13 -17.79 23.59
C PRO A 156 4.32 -16.94 24.86
N SER A 157 3.25 -16.27 25.29
CA SER A 157 3.27 -15.31 26.40
C SER A 157 3.85 -15.90 27.69
N LYS A 158 3.61 -17.20 27.95
CA LYS A 158 4.06 -17.95 29.14
C LYS A 158 5.45 -18.58 29.02
N SER A 159 6.25 -18.24 28.01
CA SER A 159 7.59 -18.83 27.84
C SER A 159 8.52 -18.46 28.99
N THR A 160 9.19 -19.47 29.56
CA THR A 160 10.23 -19.25 30.57
C THR A 160 11.48 -18.66 29.94
N ARG A 161 12.26 -17.90 30.72
CA ARG A 161 13.49 -17.26 30.24
C ARG A 161 14.46 -18.26 29.61
N LEU A 162 14.65 -19.42 30.24
CA LEU A 162 15.53 -20.48 29.74
C LEU A 162 15.03 -21.02 28.39
N SER A 163 13.72 -21.26 28.27
CA SER A 163 13.12 -21.72 27.01
C SER A 163 13.31 -20.72 25.86
N ILE A 164 13.26 -19.41 26.15
CA ILE A 164 13.51 -18.36 25.15
C ILE A 164 14.99 -18.40 24.70
N ILE A 165 15.92 -18.46 25.66
CA ILE A 165 17.36 -18.49 25.38
C ILE A 165 17.73 -19.74 24.56
N GLU A 166 17.23 -20.92 24.93
CA GLU A 166 17.49 -22.17 24.20
C GLU A 166 16.98 -22.12 22.75
N LYS A 167 15.79 -21.54 22.53
CA LYS A 167 15.23 -21.37 21.19
C LYS A 167 16.05 -20.40 20.34
N ILE A 168 16.52 -19.29 20.94
CA ILE A 168 17.43 -18.35 20.28
C ILE A 168 18.71 -19.07 19.87
N ILE A 169 19.36 -19.78 20.80
CA ILE A 169 20.59 -20.54 20.52
C ILE A 169 20.37 -21.56 19.41
N LYS A 170 19.30 -22.36 19.49
CA LYS A 170 18.99 -23.38 18.46
C LYS A 170 18.81 -22.74 17.09
N LYS A 171 18.11 -21.61 17.00
CA LYS A 171 17.90 -20.90 15.73
C LYS A 171 19.20 -20.32 15.19
N THR A 172 20.03 -19.73 16.03
CA THR A 172 21.32 -19.16 15.66
C THR A 172 22.30 -20.24 15.17
N VAL A 173 22.38 -21.38 15.86
CA VAL A 173 23.19 -22.53 15.44
C VAL A 173 22.69 -23.09 14.11
N ASN A 174 21.37 -23.23 13.94
CA ASN A 174 20.79 -23.66 12.66
C ASN A 174 21.12 -22.68 11.52
N LEU A 175 21.00 -21.37 11.74
CA LEU A 175 21.35 -20.35 10.74
C LEU A 175 22.83 -20.44 10.33
N ARG A 176 23.75 -20.72 11.27
CA ARG A 176 25.16 -20.97 10.95
C ARG A 176 25.36 -22.25 10.15
N GLY A 177 24.69 -23.34 10.54
CA GLY A 177 24.74 -24.61 9.80
C GLY A 177 24.24 -24.46 8.35
N TYR A 178 23.15 -23.73 8.14
CA TYR A 178 22.64 -23.43 6.80
C TYR A 178 23.58 -22.52 5.99
N ASN A 179 24.22 -21.53 6.61
CA ASN A 179 25.23 -20.72 5.92
C ASN A 179 26.46 -21.54 5.53
N TYR A 180 26.89 -22.48 6.38
CA TYR A 180 27.98 -23.40 6.07
C TYR A 180 27.61 -24.36 4.93
N LEU A 181 26.37 -24.86 4.88
CA LEU A 181 25.89 -25.73 3.79
C LEU A 181 25.62 -24.98 2.48
N ARG A 182 25.32 -23.68 2.54
CA ARG A 182 25.04 -22.83 1.37
C ARG A 182 26.31 -22.21 0.76
N HIS A 183 27.40 -22.10 1.51
CA HIS A 183 28.70 -21.60 1.01
C HIS A 183 29.80 -22.66 0.99
N GLY A 184 29.62 -23.79 1.67
CA GLY A 184 30.58 -24.91 1.66
C GLY A 184 30.53 -25.78 0.40
N HIS A 185 29.71 -25.46 -0.59
CA HIS A 185 29.65 -26.20 -1.86
C HIS A 185 30.41 -25.52 -3.01
N ASP A 186 30.92 -24.30 -2.81
CA ASP A 186 31.67 -23.52 -3.82
C ASP A 186 33.20 -23.52 -3.62
N GLU A 187 33.73 -24.08 -2.53
CA GLU A 187 35.19 -24.17 -2.26
C GLU A 187 35.69 -25.61 -2.06
N SER A 188 35.24 -26.54 -2.90
CA SER A 188 35.84 -27.90 -2.97
C SER A 188 35.97 -28.39 -4.42
N GLY A 189 36.41 -27.49 -5.31
CA GLY A 189 36.82 -27.83 -6.67
C GLY A 189 38.16 -27.18 -6.97
N GLY A 190 39.24 -27.97 -6.98
CA GLY A 190 40.52 -27.57 -7.56
C GLY A 190 41.70 -27.71 -6.61
N GLY A 191 42.32 -28.89 -6.61
CA GLY A 191 43.57 -29.11 -5.89
C GLY A 191 44.09 -30.54 -5.94
N TYR A 192 43.88 -31.27 -7.04
CA TYR A 192 44.71 -32.44 -7.33
C TYR A 192 46.09 -31.92 -7.74
N VAL A 193 47.00 -31.78 -6.77
CA VAL A 193 48.44 -31.78 -7.09
C VAL A 193 48.85 -33.24 -7.15
N SER A 194 48.85 -33.74 -8.37
CA SER A 194 49.52 -34.97 -8.76
C SER A 194 51.01 -34.64 -8.90
N GLU A 195 51.82 -35.02 -7.91
CA GLU A 195 53.26 -35.22 -8.11
C GLU A 195 53.60 -36.64 -7.66
N ALA A 196 53.54 -37.53 -8.65
CA ALA A 196 54.40 -38.70 -8.72
C ALA A 196 55.55 -38.35 -9.68
N GLU A 197 56.64 -39.11 -9.57
CA GLU A 197 57.95 -39.01 -10.24
C GLU A 197 59.01 -38.24 -9.43
N GLY A 198 60.19 -38.76 -9.09
CA GLY A 198 60.86 -40.03 -9.36
C GLY A 198 62.07 -40.14 -8.42
N GLU A 199 62.34 -41.33 -7.87
CA GLU A 199 63.48 -42.18 -8.26
C GLU A 199 64.86 -41.47 -8.35
N LEU A 200 65.65 -41.52 -7.27
CA LEU A 200 66.91 -42.29 -7.10
C LEU A 200 67.73 -41.77 -5.91
#